data_AF-A0A6M0L583-F1
#
_entry.id   AF-A0A6M0L583-F1
#
_cell.length_a   1.000
_cell.length_b   1.000
_cell.length_c   1.000
_cell.angle_alpha   90.00
_cell.angle_beta   90.00
_cell.angle_gamma   90.00
#
_symmetry.space_group_name_H-M   'P 1'
#
loop_
_entity.id
_entity.type
_entity.pdbx_description
1 polymer ?
#
loop_
_entity_poly.entity_id
_entity_poly.type
_entity_poly.pdbx_seq_one_letter_code
_entity_poly.pdbx_strand_id
1 'polypeptide(L)'
;MYTIHRSFSTMCENEAIRTTTSDTIITLKSGIIEIRKRREKSMFYKETHPNDEIILNTLSELVPKDHLLRKIDKSIDFNFIYDITSPYYSHTNGRNSLDPVVLFKLVFLKDIYGIKSMRETIKRVETDVAFRWFLNLPFSKPTPHYSTFSQNYIRRFQGTSVFEDIFNTIVHQAISHHLISGTALFTDSTHIKANANKNKFRNAVIEVVQERKRDLENEINAEREAIGKKPFSYTDKTISKTIKESTTDKESGYYHRDNKEKGFMYLDHRSVDGKHNFIVDCFITPGNVHDSVPYVSRLTYIMDKFKFDVNCVALDSGYYKKDILKFLEEKKIF
;
A
#
# COMPACT_ATOMS: atom_id res chain seq x y z
N MET A 1 28.30 72.29 2.69
CA MET A 1 28.61 73.04 1.45
C MET A 1 27.66 72.54 0.36
N TYR A 2 26.48 73.09 0.11
CA TYR A 2 25.84 74.33 0.59
C TYR A 2 25.76 74.46 2.10
N THR A 3 25.94 75.70 2.55
CA THR A 3 26.17 76.09 3.93
C THR A 3 25.01 76.96 4.35
N ILE A 4 24.19 76.49 5.28
CA ILE A 4 23.43 77.36 6.17
C ILE A 4 23.79 76.91 7.58
N HIS A 5 24.62 77.74 8.22
CA HIS A 5 24.85 77.77 9.65
C HIS A 5 23.52 77.98 10.39
N ARG A 6 23.26 77.18 11.42
CA ARG A 6 22.84 77.69 12.75
C ARG A 6 22.88 76.59 13.80
N SER A 7 23.89 76.71 14.65
CA SER A 7 23.90 76.60 16.11
C SER A 7 22.97 75.58 16.78
N PHE A 8 23.61 74.59 17.42
CA PHE A 8 23.07 73.85 18.57
C PHE A 8 22.66 74.81 19.69
N SER A 9 21.42 74.72 20.17
CA SER A 9 21.09 74.90 21.60
C SER A 9 19.68 74.37 21.90
N THR A 10 19.63 73.21 22.55
CA THR A 10 18.68 72.81 23.60
C THR A 10 17.31 73.52 23.66
N MET A 11 16.24 72.85 23.25
CA MET A 11 14.92 72.84 23.93
C MET A 11 14.09 71.60 23.56
N CYS A 12 13.67 70.86 24.60
CA CYS A 12 12.51 70.00 24.85
C CYS A 12 11.81 69.17 23.75
N GLU A 13 11.61 67.89 24.12
CA GLU A 13 10.54 66.93 23.80
C GLU A 13 9.43 67.29 22.77
N ASN A 14 9.22 66.34 21.83
CA ASN A 14 7.98 66.11 21.08
C ASN A 14 7.48 67.23 20.15
N GLU A 15 8.22 67.54 19.08
CA GLU A 15 7.64 68.26 17.93
C GLU A 15 7.45 67.34 16.72
N ALA A 16 6.19 67.11 16.37
CA ALA A 16 5.79 66.44 15.14
C ALA A 16 5.94 67.40 13.95
N ILE A 17 6.88 67.13 13.05
CA ILE A 17 7.00 67.85 11.78
C ILE A 17 5.80 67.47 10.91
N ARG A 18 4.81 68.36 10.79
CA ARG A 18 3.66 68.21 9.88
C ARG A 18 3.98 68.87 8.54
N THR A 19 4.23 68.08 7.50
CA THR A 19 4.19 68.55 6.11
C THR A 19 2.82 68.23 5.52
N THR A 20 2.04 69.26 5.19
CA THR A 20 0.73 69.14 4.55
C THR A 20 0.87 68.83 3.06
N THR A 21 0.91 67.54 2.74
CA THR A 21 0.45 66.98 1.46
C THR A 21 -0.55 65.87 1.77
N SER A 22 -1.64 65.86 1.02
CA SER A 22 -3.01 65.72 1.51
C SER A 22 -3.50 64.35 2.00
N ASP A 23 -2.67 63.31 2.19
CA ASP A 23 -3.20 61.98 2.57
C ASP A 23 -2.29 61.10 3.46
N THR A 24 -1.19 61.64 3.98
CA THR A 24 -0.20 60.84 4.71
C THR A 24 0.24 61.53 6.00
N ILE A 25 0.08 60.85 7.14
CA ILE A 25 0.63 61.29 8.43
C ILE A 25 1.91 60.49 8.66
N ILE A 26 3.03 61.21 8.78
CA ILE A 26 4.34 60.66 9.14
C ILE A 26 4.59 60.99 10.60
N THR A 27 4.84 59.96 11.42
CA THR A 27 5.15 60.14 12.84
C THR A 27 6.44 59.41 13.18
N LEU A 28 7.34 60.08 13.90
CA LEU A 28 8.57 59.49 14.41
C LEU A 28 8.35 59.08 15.88
N LYS A 29 8.43 57.78 16.16
CA LYS A 29 8.50 57.25 17.53
C LYS A 29 9.68 56.28 17.64
N SER A 30 10.60 56.56 18.57
CA SER A 30 11.65 55.63 18.98
C SER A 30 12.43 55.00 17.80
N GLY A 31 12.81 55.84 16.82
CA GLY A 31 13.60 55.43 15.66
C GLY A 31 12.85 54.70 14.54
N ILE A 32 11.54 54.50 14.67
CA ILE A 32 10.69 53.87 13.63
C ILE A 32 9.83 54.96 12.99
N ILE A 33 9.86 55.01 11.65
CA ILE A 33 8.98 55.86 10.84
C ILE A 33 7.65 55.11 10.64
N GLU A 34 6.58 55.56 11.28
CA GLU A 34 5.22 55.07 11.02
C GLU A 34 4.55 55.97 9.97
N ILE A 35 4.16 55.37 8.83
CA ILE A 35 3.39 56.02 7.77
C ILE A 35 1.95 55.50 7.83
N ARG A 36 1.00 56.36 8.22
CA ARG A 36 -0.44 56.00 8.26
C ARG A 36 -1.21 56.79 7.22
N LYS A 37 -1.91 56.07 6.33
CA LYS A 37 -2.82 56.64 5.33
C LYS A 37 -4.20 56.85 5.96
N ARG A 38 -4.82 58.02 5.72
CA ARG A 38 -6.15 58.34 6.26
C ARG A 38 -7.19 57.41 5.61
N ARG A 39 -7.84 56.54 6.39
CA ARG A 39 -8.90 55.64 5.88
C ARG A 39 -10.24 56.39 5.80
N GLU A 40 -10.83 56.48 4.60
CA GLU A 40 -12.26 56.71 4.46
C GLU A 40 -13.02 55.56 5.13
N LYS A 41 -14.01 55.89 5.98
CA LYS A 41 -14.84 54.90 6.70
C LYS A 41 -15.85 54.28 5.73
N SER A 42 -15.41 53.31 4.93
CA SER A 42 -16.30 52.23 4.48
C SER A 42 -16.50 51.26 5.65
N MET A 43 -17.75 50.95 6.02
CA MET A 43 -18.05 49.91 7.02
C MET A 43 -17.74 48.49 6.50
N PHE A 44 -17.55 48.35 5.19
CA PHE A 44 -17.01 47.15 4.57
C PHE A 44 -15.51 47.36 4.30
N TYR A 45 -14.69 46.93 5.24
CA TYR A 45 -13.24 46.79 5.02
C TYR A 45 -13.00 45.43 4.35
N LYS A 46 -12.78 45.44 3.04
CA LYS A 46 -12.36 44.25 2.29
C LYS A 46 -10.85 44.19 2.34
N GLU A 47 -10.33 43.26 3.12
CA GLU A 47 -8.89 43.01 3.20
C GLU A 47 -8.40 42.53 1.83
N THR A 48 -7.45 43.26 1.25
CA THR A 48 -6.85 42.91 -0.04
C THR A 48 -5.72 41.92 0.25
N HIS A 49 -5.88 40.67 -0.20
CA HIS A 49 -4.90 39.58 -0.06
C HIS A 49 -4.69 39.03 1.37
N PRO A 50 -5.76 38.56 2.06
CA PRO A 50 -5.63 37.95 3.40
C PRO A 50 -4.79 36.65 3.42
N ASN A 51 -4.44 36.11 2.26
CA ASN A 51 -3.69 34.86 2.13
C ASN A 51 -2.17 35.07 1.99
N ASP A 52 -1.69 36.32 1.91
CA ASP A 52 -0.28 36.65 1.69
C ASP A 52 0.48 36.88 3.01
N GLU A 53 0.02 36.29 4.11
CA GLU A 53 0.65 36.36 5.42
C GLU A 53 1.83 35.37 5.54
N ILE A 54 2.90 35.81 6.21
CA ILE A 54 4.02 34.92 6.55
C ILE A 54 3.62 34.06 7.75
N ILE A 55 3.50 32.75 7.52
CA ILE A 55 3.22 31.76 8.57
C ILE A 55 4.56 31.12 9.00
N LEU A 56 5.00 31.38 10.24
CA LEU A 56 6.18 30.76 10.83
C LEU A 56 5.76 29.60 11.73
N ASN A 57 5.61 28.41 11.15
CA ASN A 57 5.28 27.18 11.85
C ASN A 57 6.13 26.01 11.36
N THR A 58 6.32 25.02 12.24
CA THR A 58 6.88 23.74 11.81
C THR A 58 5.83 22.89 11.10
N LEU A 59 6.25 21.99 10.20
CA LEU A 59 5.34 21.06 9.52
C LEU A 59 4.54 20.20 10.52
N SER A 60 5.15 19.89 11.67
CA SER A 60 4.51 19.13 12.73
C SER A 60 3.39 19.93 13.41
N GLU A 61 3.60 21.21 13.72
CA GLU A 61 2.58 22.05 14.35
C GLU A 61 1.31 22.22 13.50
N LEU A 62 1.48 22.22 12.17
CA LEU A 62 0.37 22.36 11.24
C LEU A 62 -0.51 21.10 11.14
N VAL A 63 -0.03 19.94 11.59
CA VAL A 63 -0.80 18.69 11.57
C VAL A 63 -1.42 18.44 12.95
N PRO A 64 -2.77 18.42 13.07
CA PRO A 64 -3.45 18.20 14.33
C PRO A 64 -2.94 16.96 15.06
N LYS A 65 -2.82 17.04 16.40
CA LYS A 65 -2.23 15.98 17.23
C LYS A 65 -3.02 14.66 17.17
N ASP A 66 -4.33 14.74 16.94
CA ASP A 66 -5.28 13.64 16.85
C ASP A 66 -5.48 13.11 15.40
N HIS A 67 -4.78 13.68 14.42
CA HIS A 67 -4.89 13.31 13.02
C HIS A 67 -4.56 11.83 12.78
N LEU A 68 -5.30 11.18 11.88
CA LEU A 68 -5.16 9.75 11.57
C LEU A 68 -3.72 9.35 11.24
N LEU A 69 -3.05 10.12 10.38
CA LEU A 69 -1.67 9.84 9.98
C LEU A 69 -0.67 9.86 11.15
N ARG A 70 -0.94 10.62 12.22
CA ARG A 70 -0.10 10.56 13.43
C ARG A 70 -0.30 9.26 14.19
N LYS A 71 -1.53 8.78 14.27
CA LYS A 71 -1.84 7.49 14.89
C LYS A 71 -1.16 6.36 14.12
N ILE A 72 -1.19 6.41 12.80
CA ILE A 72 -0.56 5.40 11.95
C ILE A 72 0.96 5.44 12.04
N ASP A 73 1.57 6.62 11.90
CA ASP A 73 3.04 6.77 12.00
C ASP A 73 3.58 6.32 13.37
N LYS A 74 2.77 6.47 14.43
CA LYS A 74 3.08 5.92 15.76
C LYS A 74 2.91 4.40 15.86
N SER A 75 2.00 3.81 15.08
CA SER A 75 1.61 2.40 15.21
C SER A 75 2.37 1.45 14.30
N ILE A 76 2.96 1.96 13.21
CA ILE A 76 3.69 1.17 12.22
C ILE A 76 5.10 1.73 12.10
N ASP A 77 6.10 0.92 12.46
CA ASP A 77 7.49 1.25 12.14
C ASP A 77 7.74 0.94 10.67
N PHE A 78 8.14 1.93 9.87
CA PHE A 78 8.44 1.75 8.45
C PHE A 78 9.94 1.56 8.17
N ASN A 79 10.81 1.66 9.18
CA ASN A 79 12.26 1.64 8.96
C ASN A 79 12.78 0.28 8.47
N PHE A 80 12.11 -0.81 8.82
CA PHE A 80 12.44 -2.15 8.33
C PHE A 80 12.46 -2.25 6.79
N ILE A 81 11.75 -1.35 6.09
CA ILE A 81 11.76 -1.27 4.63
C ILE A 81 13.17 -0.96 4.10
N TYR A 82 13.97 -0.18 4.82
CA TYR A 82 15.34 0.10 4.41
C TYR A 82 16.17 -1.18 4.33
N ASP A 83 16.06 -2.07 5.32
CA ASP A 83 16.79 -3.33 5.35
C ASP A 83 16.37 -4.25 4.19
N ILE A 84 15.05 -4.40 3.98
CA ILE A 84 14.50 -5.22 2.89
C ILE A 84 14.92 -4.68 1.51
N THR A 85 14.94 -3.36 1.36
CA THR A 85 15.19 -2.74 0.05
C THR A 85 16.67 -2.50 -0.22
N SER A 86 17.54 -2.45 0.79
CA SER A 86 18.96 -2.13 0.69
C SER A 86 19.70 -2.86 -0.44
N PRO A 87 19.54 -4.19 -0.62
CA PRO A 87 20.26 -4.92 -1.68
C PRO A 87 19.95 -4.42 -3.10
N TYR A 88 18.83 -3.74 -3.30
CA TYR A 88 18.37 -3.23 -4.60
C TYR A 88 18.78 -1.78 -4.83
N TYR A 89 19.56 -1.18 -3.94
CA TYR A 89 20.02 0.21 -4.03
C TYR A 89 21.55 0.25 -4.07
N SER A 90 22.09 1.12 -4.92
CA SER A 90 23.52 1.43 -4.96
C SER A 90 23.86 2.37 -3.80
N HIS A 91 24.86 2.02 -3.00
CA HIS A 91 25.32 2.83 -1.87
C HIS A 91 26.31 3.92 -2.26
N THR A 92 26.97 3.79 -3.41
CA THR A 92 28.16 4.60 -3.76
C THR A 92 28.01 5.39 -5.05
N ASN A 93 27.14 4.96 -5.98
CA ASN A 93 27.08 5.50 -7.34
C ASN A 93 25.65 5.78 -7.81
N GLY A 94 25.52 6.81 -8.65
CA GLY A 94 24.30 7.12 -9.40
C GLY A 94 23.51 8.32 -8.87
N ARG A 95 22.38 8.61 -9.51
CA ARG A 95 21.47 9.66 -9.05
C ARG A 95 20.74 9.18 -7.81
N ASN A 96 20.67 10.04 -6.79
CA ASN A 96 19.86 9.78 -5.60
C ASN A 96 18.43 9.43 -5.99
N SER A 97 18.02 8.23 -5.60
CA SER A 97 16.68 7.72 -5.84
C SER A 97 15.71 8.21 -4.76
N LEU A 98 14.41 8.08 -5.03
CA LEU A 98 13.41 8.35 -4.00
C LEU A 98 13.61 7.38 -2.83
N ASP A 99 13.50 7.91 -1.62
CA ASP A 99 13.50 7.12 -0.39
C ASP A 99 12.47 5.97 -0.49
N PRO A 100 12.89 4.70 -0.29
CA PRO A 100 11.98 3.57 -0.35
C PRO A 100 10.83 3.68 0.67
N VAL A 101 11.05 4.21 1.88
CA VAL A 101 9.96 4.40 2.86
C VAL A 101 8.91 5.37 2.32
N VAL A 102 9.35 6.48 1.73
CA VAL A 102 8.44 7.46 1.09
C VAL A 102 7.66 6.81 -0.04
N LEU A 103 8.31 5.95 -0.84
CA LEU A 103 7.68 5.21 -1.92
C LEU A 103 6.52 4.33 -1.42
N PHE A 104 6.73 3.54 -0.36
CA PHE A 104 5.68 2.67 0.20
C PHE A 104 4.60 3.48 0.92
N LYS A 105 4.98 4.53 1.67
CA LYS A 105 4.02 5.44 2.31
C LYS A 105 3.11 6.14 1.30
N LEU A 106 3.57 6.42 0.08
CA LEU A 106 2.71 6.97 -0.99
C LEU A 106 1.61 6.00 -1.42
N VAL A 107 1.93 4.71 -1.59
CA VAL A 107 0.93 3.67 -1.91
C VAL A 107 -0.05 3.53 -0.76
N PHE A 108 0.47 3.51 0.46
CA PHE A 108 -0.33 3.44 1.67
C PHE A 108 -1.31 4.62 1.80
N LEU A 109 -0.87 5.85 1.53
CA LEU A 109 -1.74 7.03 1.47
C LEU A 109 -2.81 6.90 0.39
N LYS A 110 -2.43 6.43 -0.80
CA LYS A 110 -3.38 6.22 -1.90
C LYS A 110 -4.52 5.30 -1.44
N ASP A 111 -4.19 4.18 -0.81
CA ASP A 111 -5.19 3.17 -0.46
C ASP A 111 -6.04 3.57 0.77
N ILE A 112 -5.43 4.14 1.82
CA ILE A 112 -6.16 4.60 3.02
C ILE A 112 -7.19 5.68 2.70
N TYR A 113 -6.83 6.63 1.83
CA TYR A 113 -7.73 7.71 1.44
C TYR A 113 -8.59 7.37 0.21
N GLY A 114 -8.52 6.12 -0.29
CA GLY A 114 -9.32 5.66 -1.43
C GLY A 114 -9.04 6.45 -2.72
N ILE A 115 -7.83 6.97 -2.90
CA ILE A 115 -7.45 7.77 -4.06
C ILE A 115 -7.26 6.85 -5.27
N LYS A 116 -7.91 7.19 -6.38
CA LYS A 116 -8.01 6.29 -7.54
C LYS A 116 -6.72 6.17 -8.34
N SER A 117 -5.83 7.15 -8.25
CA SER A 117 -4.61 7.17 -9.07
C SER A 117 -3.43 7.78 -8.34
N MET A 118 -2.23 7.28 -8.65
CA MET A 118 -0.99 7.86 -8.13
C MET A 118 -0.80 9.32 -8.57
N ARG A 119 -1.34 9.72 -9.73
CA ARG A 119 -1.32 11.13 -10.18
C ARG A 119 -2.09 12.03 -9.23
N GLU A 120 -3.27 11.59 -8.82
CA GLU A 120 -4.11 12.31 -7.86
C GLU A 120 -3.49 12.30 -6.47
N THR A 121 -2.88 11.19 -6.05
CA THR A 121 -2.12 11.10 -4.80
C THR A 121 -1.00 12.15 -4.77
N ILE A 122 -0.19 12.26 -5.83
CA ILE A 122 0.88 13.27 -5.91
C ILE A 122 0.32 14.70 -5.89
N LYS A 123 -0.77 14.99 -6.63
CA LYS A 123 -1.45 16.29 -6.56
C LYS A 123 -1.93 16.63 -5.14
N ARG A 124 -2.40 15.63 -4.40
CA ARG A 124 -2.78 15.81 -3.00
C ARG A 124 -1.55 16.10 -2.14
N VAL A 125 -0.44 15.37 -2.34
CA VAL A 125 0.84 15.61 -1.65
C VAL A 125 1.42 17.00 -1.93
N GLU A 126 1.11 17.64 -3.07
CA GLU A 126 1.57 19.00 -3.37
C GLU A 126 0.99 20.06 -2.43
N THR A 127 -0.21 19.83 -1.92
CA THR A 127 -1.00 20.84 -1.18
C THR A 127 -1.33 20.42 0.25
N ASP A 128 -1.40 19.12 0.53
CA ASP A 128 -1.82 18.58 1.81
C ASP A 128 -0.64 18.47 2.79
N VAL A 129 -0.72 19.28 3.85
CA VAL A 129 0.31 19.36 4.89
C VAL A 129 0.45 18.04 5.65
N ALA A 130 -0.65 17.34 5.92
CA ALA A 130 -0.62 16.08 6.66
C ALA A 130 0.03 14.96 5.84
N PHE A 131 -0.19 14.95 4.52
CA PHE A 131 0.45 13.99 3.61
C PHE A 131 1.96 14.24 3.56
N ARG A 132 2.36 15.51 3.41
CA ARG A 132 3.79 15.88 3.44
C ARG A 132 4.47 15.55 4.75
N TRP A 133 3.79 15.79 5.86
CA TRP A 133 4.27 15.41 7.20
C TRP A 133 4.48 13.90 7.30
N PHE A 134 3.49 13.09 6.91
CA PHE A 134 3.59 11.62 6.99
C PHE A 134 4.70 11.05 6.10
N LEU A 135 4.94 11.68 4.94
CA LEU A 135 6.00 11.32 4.01
C LEU A 135 7.38 11.86 4.42
N ASN A 136 7.51 12.61 5.51
CA ASN A 136 8.73 13.35 5.86
C ASN A 136 9.26 14.22 4.69
N LEU A 137 8.33 14.79 3.90
CA LEU A 137 8.64 15.57 2.71
C LEU A 137 8.31 17.06 2.93
N PRO A 138 9.31 17.92 3.24
CA PRO A 138 9.07 19.33 3.49
C PRO A 138 8.62 20.07 2.22
N PHE A 139 7.90 21.19 2.41
CA PHE A 139 7.38 21.98 1.28
C PHE A 139 8.46 22.59 0.38
N SER A 140 9.68 22.75 0.90
CA SER A 140 10.85 23.21 0.15
C SER A 140 11.38 22.19 -0.87
N LYS A 141 11.00 20.91 -0.75
CA LYS A 141 11.39 19.86 -1.68
C LYS A 141 10.28 19.58 -2.71
N PRO A 142 10.65 19.25 -3.97
CA PRO A 142 9.66 18.88 -4.97
C PRO A 142 8.98 17.56 -4.62
N THR A 143 7.73 17.40 -5.05
CA THR A 143 7.03 16.10 -4.97
C THR A 143 7.64 15.10 -5.95
N PRO A 144 7.57 13.79 -5.64
CA PRO A 144 7.95 12.75 -6.60
C PRO A 144 7.03 12.79 -7.82
N HIS A 145 7.59 12.45 -8.99
CA HIS A 145 6.77 12.27 -10.18
C HIS A 145 5.87 11.02 -10.03
N TYR A 146 4.62 11.09 -10.50
CA TYR A 146 3.65 9.99 -10.35
C TYR A 146 4.11 8.65 -10.95
N SER A 147 5.01 8.67 -11.94
CA SER A 147 5.55 7.45 -12.56
C SER A 147 6.68 6.81 -11.76
N THR A 148 7.25 7.51 -10.77
CA THR A 148 8.35 6.98 -9.95
C THR A 148 7.96 5.66 -9.29
N PHE A 149 6.70 5.53 -8.87
CA PHE A 149 6.20 4.27 -8.32
C PHE A 149 6.25 3.12 -9.31
N SER A 150 5.62 3.27 -10.48
CA SER A 150 5.58 2.20 -11.48
C SER A 150 6.96 1.85 -12.02
N GLN A 151 7.86 2.84 -12.18
CA GLN A 151 9.21 2.58 -12.65
C GLN A 151 10.07 1.83 -11.62
N ASN A 152 9.91 2.10 -10.31
CA ASN A 152 10.61 1.30 -9.29
C ASN A 152 10.05 -0.12 -9.23
N TYR A 153 8.73 -0.30 -9.32
CA TYR A 153 8.13 -1.64 -9.41
C TYR A 153 8.72 -2.44 -10.57
N ILE A 154 8.64 -1.90 -11.80
CA ILE A 154 9.06 -2.61 -13.02
C ILE A 154 10.57 -2.86 -13.05
N ARG A 155 11.39 -1.86 -12.70
CA ARG A 155 12.84 -1.94 -12.93
C ARG A 155 13.63 -2.48 -11.75
N ARG A 156 13.12 -2.31 -10.53
CA ARG A 156 13.88 -2.58 -9.29
C ARG A 156 13.33 -3.77 -8.53
N PHE A 157 12.01 -3.87 -8.40
CA PHE A 157 11.38 -4.87 -7.52
C PHE A 157 10.70 -6.02 -8.28
N GLN A 158 10.61 -5.95 -9.60
CA GLN A 158 10.03 -7.02 -10.41
C GLN A 158 10.82 -8.32 -10.21
N GLY A 159 10.12 -9.41 -9.87
CA GLY A 159 10.73 -10.72 -9.63
C GLY A 159 11.45 -10.84 -8.28
N THR A 160 11.29 -9.87 -7.38
CA THR A 160 11.85 -9.90 -6.03
C THR A 160 10.78 -10.25 -4.99
N SER A 161 11.20 -10.67 -3.80
CA SER A 161 10.31 -10.95 -2.66
C SER A 161 9.94 -9.71 -1.85
N VAL A 162 10.39 -8.51 -2.22
CA VAL A 162 10.26 -7.27 -1.41
C VAL A 162 8.84 -7.03 -0.91
N PHE A 163 7.82 -7.20 -1.76
CA PHE A 163 6.43 -6.99 -1.36
C PHE A 163 5.94 -8.05 -0.35
N GLU A 164 6.34 -9.31 -0.55
CA GLU A 164 6.02 -10.41 0.35
C GLU A 164 6.74 -10.26 1.70
N ASP A 165 8.01 -9.86 1.69
CA ASP A 165 8.80 -9.63 2.89
C ASP A 165 8.25 -8.46 3.71
N ILE A 166 7.80 -7.38 3.05
CA ILE A 166 7.13 -6.25 3.72
C ILE A 166 5.81 -6.71 4.33
N PHE A 167 4.99 -7.44 3.57
CA PHE A 167 3.72 -7.98 4.08
C PHE A 167 3.95 -8.86 5.31
N ASN A 168 4.87 -9.81 5.22
CA ASN A 168 5.22 -10.71 6.31
C ASN A 168 5.74 -9.97 7.55
N THR A 169 6.55 -8.92 7.36
CA THR A 169 7.06 -8.12 8.47
C THR A 169 5.93 -7.37 9.18
N ILE A 170 4.95 -6.85 8.44
CA ILE A 170 3.75 -6.22 9.02
C ILE A 170 2.92 -7.25 9.80
N VAL A 171 2.74 -8.46 9.27
CA VAL A 171 2.06 -9.55 9.97
C VAL A 171 2.81 -9.91 11.27
N HIS A 172 4.13 -9.99 11.25
CA HIS A 172 4.94 -10.22 12.46
C HIS A 172 4.79 -9.10 13.50
N GLN A 173 4.73 -7.83 13.09
CA GLN A 173 4.42 -6.73 14.00
C GLN A 173 3.01 -6.88 14.60
N ALA A 174 2.01 -7.25 13.80
CA ALA A 174 0.66 -7.49 14.31
C ALA A 174 0.60 -8.67 15.31
N ILE A 175 1.38 -9.74 15.08
CA ILE A 175 1.53 -10.86 16.02
C ILE A 175 2.18 -10.38 17.33
N SER A 176 3.25 -9.59 17.27
CA SER A 176 3.95 -9.10 18.47
C SER A 176 3.10 -8.16 19.31
N HIS A 177 2.16 -7.44 18.68
CA HIS A 177 1.13 -6.64 19.35
C HIS A 177 -0.11 -7.44 19.78
N HIS A 178 -0.07 -8.77 19.68
CA HIS A 178 -1.18 -9.67 20.01
C HIS A 178 -2.47 -9.38 19.23
N LEU A 179 -2.38 -8.81 18.03
CA LEU A 179 -3.54 -8.54 17.18
C LEU A 179 -3.98 -9.77 16.37
N ILE A 180 -3.06 -10.72 16.19
CA ILE A 180 -3.27 -11.97 15.46
C ILE A 180 -3.11 -13.13 16.44
N SER A 181 -4.06 -14.06 16.44
CA SER A 181 -4.00 -15.25 17.29
C SER A 181 -3.26 -16.42 16.66
N GLY A 182 -3.42 -16.60 15.34
CA GLY A 182 -2.96 -17.78 14.61
C GLY A 182 -3.79 -19.05 14.88
N THR A 183 -4.92 -18.94 15.60
CA THR A 183 -5.68 -20.13 16.06
C THR A 183 -6.85 -20.50 15.14
N ALA A 184 -7.55 -19.51 14.63
CA ALA A 184 -8.71 -19.68 13.77
C ALA A 184 -8.47 -18.93 12.46
N LEU A 185 -8.45 -19.65 11.33
CA LEU A 185 -8.22 -19.07 10.01
C LEU A 185 -9.45 -19.21 9.12
N PHE A 186 -9.78 -18.15 8.39
CA PHE A 186 -10.86 -18.14 7.41
C PHE A 186 -10.25 -17.93 6.04
N THR A 187 -10.56 -18.80 5.09
CA THR A 187 -10.00 -18.71 3.73
C THR A 187 -11.12 -18.62 2.71
N ASP A 188 -11.01 -17.66 1.82
CA ASP A 188 -11.89 -17.47 0.68
C ASP A 188 -11.09 -17.00 -0.53
N SER A 189 -11.68 -17.10 -1.72
CA SER A 189 -11.05 -16.68 -2.96
C SER A 189 -11.93 -15.73 -3.76
N THR A 190 -11.34 -14.67 -4.30
CA THR A 190 -12.06 -13.66 -5.09
C THR A 190 -11.47 -13.53 -6.49
N HIS A 191 -12.33 -13.51 -7.50
CA HIS A 191 -11.91 -13.32 -8.88
C HIS A 191 -11.59 -11.85 -9.16
N ILE A 192 -10.39 -11.58 -9.68
CA ILE A 192 -9.93 -10.26 -10.10
C ILE A 192 -9.84 -10.24 -11.62
N LYS A 193 -10.50 -9.28 -12.26
CA LYS A 193 -10.47 -9.16 -13.72
C LYS A 193 -9.07 -8.75 -14.19
N ALA A 194 -8.48 -9.54 -15.09
CA ALA A 194 -7.23 -9.18 -15.72
C ALA A 194 -7.44 -8.02 -16.72
N ASN A 195 -6.40 -7.22 -16.95
CA ASN A 195 -6.42 -6.18 -17.98
C ASN A 195 -6.18 -6.79 -19.37
N ALA A 196 -7.04 -7.73 -19.76
CA ALA A 196 -6.95 -8.48 -21.01
C ALA A 196 -8.33 -8.60 -21.66
N ASN A 197 -8.37 -8.44 -22.99
CA ASN A 197 -9.61 -8.55 -23.75
C ASN A 197 -10.01 -10.02 -23.89
N LYS A 198 -11.22 -10.38 -23.43
CA LYS A 198 -11.78 -11.74 -23.50
C LYS A 198 -11.86 -12.34 -24.90
N ASN A 199 -11.81 -11.52 -25.95
CA ASN A 199 -11.87 -11.94 -27.35
C ASN A 199 -10.48 -12.02 -28.02
N LYS A 200 -9.40 -11.58 -27.35
CA LYS A 200 -8.03 -11.65 -27.87
C LYS A 200 -7.27 -12.77 -27.18
N PHE A 201 -7.32 -13.96 -27.77
CA PHE A 201 -6.66 -15.15 -27.22
C PHE A 201 -6.14 -16.06 -28.33
N ARG A 202 -5.20 -16.93 -27.97
CA ARG A 202 -4.80 -18.09 -28.77
C ARG A 202 -5.21 -19.37 -28.05
N ASN A 203 -5.55 -20.40 -28.80
CA ASN A 203 -5.75 -21.73 -28.23
C ASN A 203 -4.37 -22.36 -28.01
N ALA A 204 -4.01 -22.59 -26.75
CA ALA A 204 -2.79 -23.26 -26.38
C ALA A 204 -3.14 -24.68 -25.90
N VAL A 205 -2.40 -25.67 -26.39
CA VAL A 205 -2.47 -27.04 -25.87
C VAL A 205 -1.45 -27.13 -24.75
N ILE A 206 -1.93 -27.36 -23.53
CA ILE A 206 -1.08 -27.64 -22.39
C ILE A 206 -1.14 -29.13 -22.08
N GLU A 207 0.03 -29.72 -21.82
CA GLU A 207 0.14 -31.05 -21.28
C GLU A 207 0.10 -30.94 -19.76
N VAL A 208 -0.93 -31.50 -19.16
CA VAL A 208 -1.09 -31.54 -17.70
C VAL A 208 -0.90 -32.98 -17.26
N VAL A 209 0.10 -33.21 -16.41
CA VAL A 209 0.22 -34.48 -15.71
C VAL A 209 -0.94 -34.56 -14.73
N GLN A 210 -1.78 -35.57 -14.89
CA GLN A 210 -2.89 -35.80 -13.97
C GLN A 210 -2.31 -36.10 -12.59
N GLU A 211 -2.59 -35.23 -11.62
CA GLU A 211 -2.15 -35.42 -10.25
C GLU A 211 -2.73 -36.72 -9.69
N ARG A 212 -1.84 -37.61 -9.27
CA ARG A 212 -2.22 -38.91 -8.74
C ARG A 212 -2.49 -38.83 -7.26
N LYS A 213 -3.58 -39.46 -6.85
CA LYS A 213 -3.94 -39.62 -5.44
C LYS A 213 -3.21 -40.82 -4.86
N ARG A 214 -1.88 -40.71 -4.75
CA ARG A 214 -0.99 -41.81 -4.34
C ARG A 214 -1.43 -42.47 -3.04
N ASP A 215 -1.90 -41.68 -2.09
CA ASP A 215 -2.46 -42.18 -0.84
C ASP A 215 -3.65 -43.13 -1.05
N LEU A 216 -4.60 -42.75 -1.92
CA LEU A 216 -5.73 -43.61 -2.26
C LEU A 216 -5.28 -44.85 -3.03
N GLU A 217 -4.32 -44.70 -3.94
CA GLU A 217 -3.73 -45.80 -4.68
C GLU A 217 -3.05 -46.81 -3.72
N ASN A 218 -2.37 -46.30 -2.69
CA ASN A 218 -1.74 -47.10 -1.65
C ASN A 218 -2.78 -47.78 -0.74
N GLU A 219 -3.81 -47.06 -0.29
CA GLU A 219 -4.94 -47.60 0.49
C GLU A 219 -5.64 -48.74 -0.28
N ILE A 220 -5.95 -48.52 -1.56
CA ILE A 220 -6.56 -49.54 -2.42
C ILE A 220 -5.65 -50.76 -2.57
N ASN A 221 -4.34 -50.56 -2.76
CA ASN A 221 -3.41 -51.68 -2.91
C ASN A 221 -3.23 -52.47 -1.61
N ALA A 222 -3.19 -51.81 -0.45
CA ALA A 222 -3.15 -52.47 0.85
C ALA A 222 -4.38 -53.34 1.10
N GLU A 223 -5.58 -52.85 0.75
CA GLU A 223 -6.82 -53.66 0.84
C GLU A 223 -6.80 -54.85 -0.12
N ARG A 224 -6.28 -54.65 -1.34
CA ARG A 224 -6.16 -55.74 -2.32
C ARG A 224 -5.24 -56.84 -1.82
N GLU A 225 -4.10 -56.49 -1.25
CA GLU A 225 -3.17 -57.44 -0.66
C GLU A 225 -3.80 -58.20 0.52
N ALA A 226 -4.55 -57.50 1.38
CA ALA A 226 -5.28 -58.12 2.48
C ALA A 226 -6.34 -59.15 2.01
N ILE A 227 -6.95 -58.92 0.84
CA ILE A 227 -7.93 -59.84 0.21
C ILE A 227 -7.22 -60.86 -0.72
N GLY A 228 -5.89 -60.89 -0.76
CA GLY A 228 -5.09 -61.81 -1.58
C GLY A 228 -5.12 -61.52 -3.09
N LYS A 229 -5.53 -60.31 -3.49
CA LYS A 229 -5.52 -59.84 -4.88
C LYS A 229 -4.22 -59.12 -5.21
N LYS A 230 -3.76 -59.25 -6.45
CA LYS A 230 -2.57 -58.53 -6.93
C LYS A 230 -2.78 -57.00 -6.89
N PRO A 231 -1.78 -56.22 -6.45
CA PRO A 231 -1.86 -54.76 -6.44
C PRO A 231 -1.99 -54.21 -7.87
N PHE A 232 -2.64 -53.06 -7.99
CA PHE A 232 -2.68 -52.30 -9.24
C PHE A 232 -1.37 -51.55 -9.46
N SER A 233 -0.91 -51.56 -10.71
CA SER A 233 0.14 -50.67 -11.18
C SER A 233 -0.50 -49.41 -11.73
N TYR A 234 -0.10 -48.27 -11.18
CA TYR A 234 -0.59 -46.97 -11.57
C TYR A 234 0.56 -46.22 -12.26
N THR A 235 0.29 -45.69 -13.44
CA THR A 235 1.24 -44.89 -14.22
C THR A 235 0.73 -43.47 -14.34
N ASP A 236 1.64 -42.52 -14.41
CA ASP A 236 1.30 -41.12 -14.64
C ASP A 236 0.64 -41.00 -16.02
N LYS A 237 -0.48 -40.27 -16.06
CA LYS A 237 -1.21 -40.00 -17.30
C LYS A 237 -1.07 -38.53 -17.62
N THR A 238 -0.44 -38.23 -18.75
CA THR A 238 -0.41 -36.89 -19.30
C THR A 238 -1.67 -36.69 -20.14
N ILE A 239 -2.45 -35.67 -19.82
CA ILE A 239 -3.66 -35.30 -20.55
C ILE A 239 -3.37 -33.98 -21.27
N SER A 240 -3.67 -33.93 -22.57
CA SER A 240 -3.66 -32.68 -23.32
C SER A 240 -4.98 -31.94 -23.11
N LYS A 241 -4.89 -30.67 -22.68
CA LYS A 241 -6.04 -29.79 -22.54
C LYS A 241 -5.82 -28.54 -23.37
N THR A 242 -6.82 -28.21 -24.19
CA THR A 242 -6.84 -26.93 -24.90
C THR A 242 -7.37 -25.85 -23.97
N ILE A 243 -6.57 -24.80 -23.74
CA ILE A 243 -6.96 -23.62 -22.96
C ILE A 243 -6.94 -22.37 -23.83
N LYS A 244 -7.72 -21.37 -23.44
CA LYS A 244 -7.62 -20.03 -24.00
C LYS A 244 -6.53 -19.28 -23.26
N GLU A 245 -5.46 -18.93 -23.94
CA GLU A 245 -4.35 -18.16 -23.41
C GLU A 245 -4.44 -16.72 -23.95
N SER A 246 -4.36 -15.73 -23.07
CA SER A 246 -4.39 -14.32 -23.44
C SER A 246 -3.10 -13.94 -24.18
N THR A 247 -3.24 -13.12 -25.22
CA THR A 247 -2.07 -12.58 -25.95
C THR A 247 -1.45 -11.37 -25.25
N THR A 248 -2.17 -10.75 -24.31
CA THR A 248 -1.73 -9.57 -23.55
C THR A 248 -1.19 -9.92 -22.18
N ASP A 249 -1.81 -10.90 -21.51
CA ASP A 249 -1.51 -11.27 -20.13
C ASP A 249 -1.56 -12.79 -19.95
N LYS A 250 -0.43 -13.45 -20.22
CA LYS A 250 -0.34 -14.92 -20.28
C LYS A 250 -0.52 -15.62 -18.94
N GLU A 251 -0.33 -14.90 -17.83
CA GLU A 251 -0.47 -15.45 -16.47
C GLU A 251 -1.95 -15.49 -16.02
N SER A 252 -2.83 -14.78 -16.73
CA SER A 252 -4.27 -14.80 -16.46
C SER A 252 -4.94 -16.08 -16.96
N GLY A 253 -5.95 -16.54 -16.22
CA GLY A 253 -6.76 -17.71 -16.57
C GLY A 253 -8.08 -17.33 -17.21
N TYR A 254 -8.51 -18.03 -18.25
CA TYR A 254 -9.84 -17.79 -18.83
C TYR A 254 -10.93 -18.42 -17.96
N TYR A 255 -11.68 -17.58 -17.27
CA TYR A 255 -12.76 -17.96 -16.39
C TYR A 255 -14.10 -18.05 -17.12
N HIS A 256 -14.83 -19.14 -16.89
CA HIS A 256 -16.19 -19.33 -17.35
C HIS A 256 -17.02 -20.07 -16.28
N ARG A 257 -18.01 -19.38 -15.72
CA ARG A 257 -19.06 -19.96 -14.87
C ARG A 257 -20.41 -19.42 -15.30
N ASP A 258 -21.46 -20.24 -15.14
CA ASP A 258 -22.82 -19.82 -15.46
C ASP A 258 -23.25 -18.64 -14.59
N ASN A 259 -23.96 -17.69 -15.20
CA ASN A 259 -24.43 -16.45 -14.58
C ASN A 259 -23.33 -15.50 -14.04
N LYS A 260 -22.05 -15.71 -14.39
CA LYS A 260 -20.94 -14.79 -14.06
C LYS A 260 -20.28 -14.22 -15.33
N GLU A 261 -19.62 -13.08 -15.18
CA GLU A 261 -18.89 -12.47 -16.28
C GLU A 261 -17.77 -13.41 -16.75
N LYS A 262 -17.73 -13.70 -18.06
CA LYS A 262 -16.67 -14.50 -18.68
C LYS A 262 -15.50 -13.60 -19.07
N GLY A 263 -14.27 -14.04 -18.83
CA GLY A 263 -13.09 -13.31 -19.24
C GLY A 263 -11.80 -13.84 -18.64
N PHE A 264 -10.70 -13.16 -18.96
CA PHE A 264 -9.41 -13.42 -18.32
C PHE A 264 -9.39 -12.83 -16.91
N MET A 265 -9.06 -13.66 -15.95
CA MET A 265 -9.09 -13.32 -14.53
C MET A 265 -7.90 -13.94 -13.79
N TYR A 266 -7.64 -13.36 -12.63
CA TYR A 266 -6.87 -13.95 -11.55
C TYR A 266 -7.81 -14.38 -10.44
N LEU A 267 -7.36 -15.29 -9.60
CA LEU A 267 -8.02 -15.70 -8.39
C LEU A 267 -7.11 -15.37 -7.21
N ASP A 268 -7.63 -14.55 -6.31
CA ASP A 268 -6.93 -14.10 -5.11
C ASP A 268 -7.43 -14.91 -3.91
N HIS A 269 -6.60 -15.81 -3.43
CA HIS A 269 -6.84 -16.67 -2.27
C HIS A 269 -6.33 -15.94 -1.03
N ARG A 270 -7.25 -15.58 -0.13
CA ARG A 270 -6.92 -14.84 1.08
C ARG A 270 -7.24 -15.66 2.31
N SER A 271 -6.33 -15.63 3.27
CA SER A 271 -6.57 -16.17 4.61
C SER A 271 -6.53 -15.04 5.63
N VAL A 272 -7.52 -15.02 6.53
CA VAL A 272 -7.63 -14.03 7.61
C VAL A 272 -7.65 -14.71 8.98
N ASP A 273 -7.05 -14.06 9.97
CA ASP A 273 -7.11 -14.50 11.37
C ASP A 273 -8.41 -14.05 12.06
N GLY A 274 -9.01 -14.95 12.82
CA GLY A 274 -10.30 -14.74 13.46
C GLY A 274 -10.35 -13.75 14.62
N LYS A 275 -9.22 -13.28 15.15
CA LYS A 275 -9.22 -12.39 16.32
C LYS A 275 -9.67 -10.98 15.96
N HIS A 276 -9.02 -10.39 14.95
CA HIS A 276 -9.27 -9.03 14.49
C HIS A 276 -9.35 -8.91 12.95
N ASN A 277 -9.53 -10.04 12.24
CA ASN A 277 -9.69 -10.10 10.78
C ASN A 277 -8.48 -9.57 10.00
N PHE A 278 -7.27 -9.75 10.54
CA PHE A 278 -6.05 -9.42 9.80
C PHE A 278 -5.81 -10.45 8.71
N ILE A 279 -5.46 -9.97 7.51
CA ILE A 279 -5.02 -10.83 6.42
C ILE A 279 -3.64 -11.38 6.79
N VAL A 280 -3.50 -12.71 6.79
CA VAL A 280 -2.25 -13.42 7.06
C VAL A 280 -1.65 -14.05 5.82
N ASP A 281 -2.45 -14.18 4.75
CA ASP A 281 -1.98 -14.67 3.46
C ASP A 281 -2.77 -14.07 2.30
N CYS A 282 -2.09 -13.86 1.19
CA CYS A 282 -2.64 -13.43 -0.08
C CYS A 282 -1.86 -14.14 -1.20
N PHE A 283 -2.51 -15.07 -1.89
CA PHE A 283 -1.89 -15.87 -2.93
C PHE A 283 -2.68 -15.77 -4.23
N ILE A 284 -2.02 -15.50 -5.33
CA ILE A 284 -2.67 -15.28 -6.63
C ILE A 284 -2.46 -16.50 -7.53
N THR A 285 -3.53 -17.01 -8.11
CA THR A 285 -3.48 -18.01 -9.19
C THR A 285 -4.18 -17.51 -10.45
N PRO A 286 -3.95 -18.13 -11.61
CA PRO A 286 -4.80 -17.91 -12.78
C PRO A 286 -6.28 -18.20 -12.46
N GLY A 287 -7.20 -17.43 -13.01
CA GLY A 287 -8.64 -17.52 -12.72
C GLY A 287 -9.35 -18.78 -13.23
N ASN A 288 -8.64 -19.68 -13.90
CA ASN A 288 -9.13 -21.01 -14.29
C ASN A 288 -8.64 -22.13 -13.35
N VAL A 289 -7.89 -21.78 -12.30
CA VAL A 289 -7.52 -22.68 -11.20
C VAL A 289 -8.66 -22.70 -10.19
N HIS A 290 -8.99 -23.89 -9.68
CA HIS A 290 -10.04 -24.05 -8.69
C HIS A 290 -9.55 -23.67 -7.29
N ASP A 291 -10.42 -23.02 -6.52
CA ASP A 291 -10.18 -22.43 -5.20
C ASP A 291 -9.49 -23.40 -4.21
N SER A 292 -9.92 -24.67 -4.22
CA SER A 292 -9.39 -25.72 -3.35
C SER A 292 -7.95 -26.17 -3.65
N VAL A 293 -7.44 -25.91 -4.86
CA VAL A 293 -6.16 -26.47 -5.33
C VAL A 293 -4.95 -25.97 -4.50
N PRO A 294 -4.76 -24.65 -4.31
CA PRO A 294 -3.62 -24.17 -3.52
C PRO A 294 -3.84 -24.28 -2.00
N TYR A 295 -5.05 -24.61 -1.53
CA TYR A 295 -5.42 -24.46 -0.12
C TYR A 295 -4.46 -25.15 0.87
N VAL A 296 -4.17 -26.44 0.68
CA VAL A 296 -3.32 -27.21 1.60
C VAL A 296 -1.90 -26.63 1.66
N SER A 297 -1.32 -26.25 0.51
CA SER A 297 0.02 -25.68 0.47
C SER A 297 0.07 -24.28 1.08
N ARG A 298 -1.00 -23.49 0.93
CA ARG A 298 -1.12 -22.17 1.58
C ARG A 298 -1.30 -22.28 3.08
N LEU A 299 -2.15 -23.18 3.56
CA LEU A 299 -2.32 -23.40 5.00
C LEU A 299 -1.00 -23.85 5.64
N THR A 300 -0.30 -24.78 4.99
CA THR A 300 1.04 -25.23 5.44
C THR A 300 2.04 -24.07 5.47
N TYR A 301 2.09 -23.25 4.41
CA TYR A 301 2.93 -22.05 4.37
C TYR A 301 2.64 -21.11 5.55
N ILE A 302 1.37 -20.82 5.84
CA ILE A 302 0.98 -19.91 6.93
C ILE A 302 1.44 -20.47 8.28
N MET A 303 1.15 -21.75 8.54
CA MET A 303 1.55 -22.44 9.77
C MET A 303 3.08 -22.40 9.94
N ASP A 304 3.83 -22.70 8.89
CA ASP A 304 5.29 -22.75 8.95
C ASP A 304 5.93 -21.36 9.03
N LYS A 305 5.39 -20.37 8.31
CA LYS A 305 5.93 -19.02 8.23
C LYS A 305 5.78 -18.28 9.55
N PHE A 306 4.60 -18.36 10.16
CA PHE A 306 4.29 -17.62 11.39
C PHE A 306 4.29 -18.47 12.65
N LYS A 307 4.57 -19.79 12.52
CA LYS A 307 4.56 -20.76 13.63
C LYS A 307 3.22 -20.77 14.36
N PHE A 308 2.14 -20.67 13.59
CA PHE A 308 0.78 -20.69 14.12
C PHE A 308 0.37 -22.09 14.54
N ASP A 309 -0.25 -22.17 15.71
CA ASP A 309 -0.94 -23.35 16.21
C ASP A 309 -2.41 -23.27 15.80
N VAL A 310 -2.66 -23.60 14.53
CA VAL A 310 -4.00 -23.49 13.92
C VAL A 310 -4.87 -24.61 14.47
N ASN A 311 -5.94 -24.25 15.16
CA ASN A 311 -6.89 -25.17 15.77
C ASN A 311 -8.13 -25.38 14.91
N CYS A 312 -8.56 -24.35 14.19
CA CYS A 312 -9.73 -24.46 13.32
C CYS A 312 -9.60 -23.64 12.04
N VAL A 313 -10.27 -24.12 10.99
CA VAL A 313 -10.37 -23.42 9.72
C VAL A 313 -11.83 -23.31 9.27
N ALA A 314 -12.18 -22.18 8.67
CA ALA A 314 -13.49 -21.96 8.10
C ALA A 314 -13.36 -21.73 6.59
N LEU A 315 -14.03 -22.57 5.82
CA LEU A 315 -13.93 -22.63 4.37
C LEU A 315 -15.32 -22.70 3.74
N ASP A 316 -15.41 -22.22 2.50
CA ASP A 316 -16.61 -22.39 1.68
C ASP A 316 -16.81 -23.85 1.22
N SER A 317 -17.99 -24.14 0.67
CA SER A 317 -18.32 -25.48 0.16
C SER A 317 -17.43 -25.95 -1.01
N GLY A 318 -16.79 -25.04 -1.74
CA GLY A 318 -15.85 -25.34 -2.81
C GLY A 318 -14.58 -26.03 -2.30
N TYR A 319 -14.17 -25.77 -1.06
CA TYR A 319 -13.05 -26.45 -0.41
C TYR A 319 -13.40 -27.85 0.14
N TYR A 320 -14.66 -28.30 0.06
CA TYR A 320 -15.07 -29.62 0.56
C TYR A 320 -14.55 -30.75 -0.34
N LYS A 321 -13.27 -31.10 -0.18
CA LYS A 321 -12.53 -32.12 -0.93
C LYS A 321 -11.89 -33.12 0.03
N LYS A 322 -11.89 -34.41 -0.35
CA LYS A 322 -11.31 -35.50 0.46
C LYS A 322 -9.88 -35.20 0.90
N ASP A 323 -9.05 -34.68 -0.01
CA ASP A 323 -7.62 -34.46 0.27
C ASP A 323 -7.41 -33.33 1.32
N ILE A 324 -8.28 -32.31 1.31
CA ILE A 324 -8.30 -31.25 2.33
C ILE A 324 -8.77 -31.81 3.68
N LEU A 325 -9.90 -32.53 3.69
CA LEU A 325 -10.44 -33.12 4.93
C LEU A 325 -9.43 -34.06 5.60
N LYS A 326 -8.76 -34.91 4.81
CA LYS A 326 -7.71 -35.80 5.30
C LYS A 326 -6.54 -35.02 5.91
N PHE A 327 -6.06 -33.97 5.22
CA PHE A 327 -4.99 -33.11 5.75
C PHE A 327 -5.38 -32.46 7.09
N LEU A 328 -6.60 -31.92 7.19
CA LEU A 328 -7.09 -31.30 8.42
C LEU A 328 -7.21 -32.31 9.56
N GLU A 329 -7.74 -33.52 9.29
CA GLU A 329 -7.84 -34.60 10.26
C GLU A 329 -6.45 -35.05 10.78
N GLU A 330 -5.49 -35.27 9.88
CA GLU A 330 -4.11 -35.64 10.23
C GLU A 330 -3.42 -34.58 11.09
N LYS A 331 -3.69 -33.30 10.81
CA LYS A 331 -3.18 -32.16 11.57
C LYS A 331 -3.99 -31.83 12.82
N LYS A 332 -5.11 -32.53 13.06
CA LYS A 332 -6.07 -32.28 14.15
C LYS A 332 -6.63 -30.85 14.15
N ILE A 333 -6.85 -30.32 12.95
CA ILE A 333 -7.46 -29.01 12.72
C ILE A 333 -8.96 -29.22 12.50
N PHE A 334 -9.78 -28.51 13.27
CA PHE A 334 -11.24 -28.57 13.23
C PHE A 334 -11.83 -27.80 12.05
#